data_AF-A0A401TWU6-F1
#
_entry.id   AF-A0A401TWU6-F1
#
_cell.length_a   1.000
_cell.length_b   1.000
_cell.length_c   1.000
_cell.angle_alpha   90.00
_cell.angle_beta   90.00
_cell.angle_gamma   90.00
#
_symmetry.space_group_name_H-M   'P 1'
#
loop_
_entity.id
_entity.type
_entity.pdbx_description
1 polymer ?
#
loop_
_entity_poly.entity_id
_entity_poly.type
_entity_poly.pdbx_seq_one_letter_code
_entity_poly.pdbx_strand_id
1 'polypeptide(L)'
;LFEHLAVVDIQHAADVLRPVYDHSHGGDGFVSLEVSPYLAMDTKGTIVEAERLWKDVHRKNLMVKVPATPEGLPAIEYLIGEGISINITLLFSQEVYRQVAEAYLKGLEKYVAKGGDPSHVASVASFFVSRIDSAVDKQLDEKIARANDPLEKERLAALKGKVAIANAKLAYQDYKRLFSGARWDKLAKKGAKPQRLLWASTGTKNKDYSDVLYVEELIG
;
A
#
# COMPACT_ATOMS: atom_id res chain seq x y z
N LEU A 1 0.03 -20.65 18.38
CA LEU A 1 1.05 -21.33 17.55
C LEU A 1 1.43 -20.49 16.33
N PHE A 2 0.49 -20.21 15.42
CA PHE A 2 0.74 -19.41 14.20
C PHE A 2 1.52 -18.11 14.46
N GLU A 3 0.99 -17.22 15.31
CA GLU A 3 1.61 -15.91 15.51
C GLU A 3 3.01 -15.96 16.12
N HIS A 4 3.26 -16.92 17.02
CA HIS A 4 4.57 -17.07 17.63
C HIS A 4 5.63 -17.42 16.56
N LEU A 5 5.28 -18.32 15.64
CA LEU A 5 6.16 -18.66 14.51
C LEU A 5 6.32 -17.46 13.56
N ALA A 6 5.22 -16.80 13.21
CA ALA A 6 5.25 -15.64 12.33
C ALA A 6 6.10 -14.49 12.90
N VAL A 7 5.98 -14.19 14.20
CA VAL A 7 6.78 -13.16 14.86
C VAL A 7 8.27 -13.49 14.80
N VAL A 8 8.65 -14.74 15.07
CA VAL A 8 10.06 -15.18 15.00
C VAL A 8 10.60 -15.07 13.56
N ASP A 9 9.84 -15.50 12.56
CA ASP A 9 10.25 -15.39 11.15
C ASP A 9 10.42 -13.93 10.73
N ILE A 10 9.50 -13.06 11.15
CA ILE A 10 9.54 -11.62 10.87
C ILE A 10 10.74 -10.97 11.57
N GLN A 11 11.07 -11.36 12.80
CA GLN A 11 12.26 -10.89 13.50
C GLN A 11 13.54 -11.28 12.76
N HIS A 12 13.68 -12.56 12.35
CA HIS A 12 14.83 -13.02 11.58
C HIS A 12 14.96 -12.29 10.24
N ALA A 13 13.86 -12.13 9.50
CA ALA A 13 13.86 -11.39 8.24
C ALA A 13 14.23 -9.91 8.44
N ALA A 14 13.71 -9.29 9.50
CA ALA A 14 14.03 -7.91 9.86
C ALA A 14 15.51 -7.75 10.21
N ASP A 15 16.09 -8.72 10.92
CA ASP A 15 17.51 -8.73 11.27
C ASP A 15 18.40 -8.90 10.02
N VAL A 16 18.00 -9.77 9.08
CA VAL A 16 18.69 -9.93 7.78
C VAL A 16 18.64 -8.65 6.94
N LEU A 17 17.51 -7.95 6.93
CA LEU A 17 17.33 -6.72 6.14
C LEU A 17 17.81 -5.46 6.86
N ARG A 18 18.26 -5.58 8.11
CA ARG A 18 18.70 -4.44 8.92
C ARG A 18 19.82 -3.63 8.28
N PRO A 19 20.87 -4.23 7.65
CA PRO A 19 21.90 -3.46 6.97
C PRO A 19 21.35 -2.57 5.84
N VAL A 20 20.33 -3.04 5.10
CA VAL A 20 19.66 -2.26 4.05
C VAL A 20 18.87 -1.11 4.66
N TYR A 21 18.16 -1.38 5.76
CA TYR A 21 17.42 -0.34 6.49
C TYR A 21 18.34 0.75 7.01
N ASP A 22 19.47 0.39 7.64
CA ASP A 22 20.41 1.36 8.18
C ASP A 22 21.11 2.15 7.04
N HIS A 23 21.54 1.49 5.97
CA HIS A 23 22.19 2.14 4.82
C HIS A 23 21.27 3.09 4.06
N SER A 24 19.99 2.73 3.92
CA SER A 24 18.98 3.57 3.26
C SER A 24 18.37 4.64 4.18
N HIS A 25 18.87 4.78 5.41
CA HIS A 25 18.30 5.69 6.43
C HIS A 25 16.80 5.45 6.68
N GLY A 26 16.40 4.18 6.70
CA GLY A 26 15.02 3.73 6.81
C GLY A 26 14.18 4.08 5.58
N GLY A 27 14.81 4.15 4.41
CA GLY A 27 14.14 4.22 3.12
C GLY A 27 13.62 2.86 2.67
N ASP A 28 14.41 1.79 2.87
CA ASP A 28 14.09 0.41 2.51
C ASP A 28 14.50 -0.58 3.62
N GLY A 29 14.54 -1.89 3.32
CA GLY A 29 14.91 -2.92 4.30
C GLY A 29 13.81 -3.25 5.32
N PHE A 30 12.55 -2.97 4.98
CA PHE A 30 11.40 -3.27 5.82
C PHE A 30 10.87 -4.69 5.64
N VAL A 31 10.24 -5.22 6.68
CA VAL A 31 9.43 -6.44 6.66
C VAL A 31 8.02 -6.11 7.12
N SER A 32 6.99 -6.70 6.50
CA SER A 32 5.60 -6.46 6.88
C SER A 32 4.95 -7.68 7.52
N LEU A 33 4.23 -7.47 8.63
CA LEU A 33 3.39 -8.48 9.28
C LEU A 33 1.95 -7.96 9.35
N GLU A 34 1.00 -8.72 8.82
CA GLU A 34 -0.41 -8.31 8.74
C GLU A 34 -1.18 -8.65 10.02
N VAL A 35 -2.10 -7.75 10.38
CA VAL A 35 -3.14 -8.05 11.38
C VAL A 35 -4.05 -9.19 10.90
N SER A 36 -4.78 -9.79 11.82
CA SER A 36 -5.76 -10.83 11.50
C SER A 36 -6.81 -10.29 10.53
N PRO A 37 -7.09 -11.01 9.42
CA PRO A 37 -8.11 -10.58 8.46
C PRO A 37 -9.53 -10.55 9.06
N TYR A 38 -9.76 -11.24 10.17
CA TYR A 38 -11.03 -11.20 10.89
C TYR A 38 -11.30 -9.86 11.58
N LEU A 39 -10.27 -9.02 11.75
CA LEU A 39 -10.38 -7.69 12.33
C LEU A 39 -10.51 -6.58 11.27
N ALA A 40 -10.56 -6.93 9.98
CA ALA A 40 -10.59 -5.94 8.90
C ALA A 40 -11.78 -4.96 8.96
N MET A 41 -12.86 -5.34 9.66
CA MET A 41 -14.05 -4.50 9.89
C MET A 41 -14.21 -4.09 11.36
N ASP A 42 -13.13 -4.15 12.14
CA ASP A 42 -13.07 -3.73 13.54
C ASP A 42 -11.87 -2.80 13.75
N THR A 43 -12.14 -1.49 13.78
CA THR A 43 -11.13 -0.46 14.04
C THR A 43 -10.39 -0.69 15.34
N LYS A 44 -11.10 -1.00 16.43
CA LYS A 44 -10.49 -1.13 17.76
C LYS A 44 -9.66 -2.41 17.85
N GLY A 45 -10.22 -3.52 17.36
CA GLY A 45 -9.50 -4.78 17.26
C GLY A 45 -8.21 -4.66 16.45
N THR A 46 -8.28 -4.00 15.29
CA THR A 46 -7.12 -3.72 14.42
C THR A 46 -6.04 -2.92 15.16
N ILE A 47 -6.42 -1.86 15.88
CA ILE A 47 -5.47 -1.04 16.65
C ILE A 47 -4.77 -1.88 17.71
N VAL A 48 -5.55 -2.58 18.55
CA VAL A 48 -5.02 -3.40 19.66
C VAL A 48 -4.06 -4.46 19.15
N GLU A 49 -4.42 -5.14 18.06
CA GLU A 49 -3.56 -6.15 17.47
C GLU A 49 -2.30 -5.56 16.84
N ALA A 50 -2.41 -4.44 16.11
CA ALA A 50 -1.27 -3.79 15.49
C ALA A 50 -0.25 -3.31 16.53
N GLU A 51 -0.70 -2.68 17.63
CA GLU A 51 0.18 -2.27 18.73
C GLU A 51 0.87 -3.47 19.40
N ARG A 52 0.13 -4.57 19.59
CA ARG A 52 0.69 -5.80 20.14
C ARG A 52 1.75 -6.40 19.21
N LEU A 53 1.45 -6.56 17.91
CA LEU A 53 2.40 -7.09 16.93
C LEU A 53 3.66 -6.21 16.82
N TRP A 54 3.49 -4.89 16.84
CA TRP A 54 4.59 -3.94 16.87
C TRP A 54 5.51 -4.17 18.08
N LYS A 55 4.91 -4.33 19.26
CA LYS A 55 5.63 -4.63 20.51
C LYS A 55 6.30 -6.00 20.49
N ASP A 56 5.61 -7.03 20.03
CA ASP A 56 6.09 -8.42 20.05
C ASP A 56 7.26 -8.63 19.07
N VAL A 57 7.18 -8.05 17.87
CA VAL A 57 8.28 -8.11 16.90
C VAL A 57 9.47 -7.27 17.35
N HIS A 58 9.23 -6.07 17.88
CA HIS A 58 10.28 -5.22 18.45
C HIS A 58 11.49 -4.98 17.51
N ARG A 59 11.22 -4.57 16.26
CA ARG A 59 12.25 -4.20 15.27
C ARG A 59 11.88 -2.89 14.58
N LYS A 60 12.88 -2.02 14.40
CA LYS A 60 12.68 -0.68 13.81
C LYS A 60 12.20 -0.71 12.36
N ASN A 61 12.52 -1.77 11.63
CA ASN A 61 12.17 -1.99 10.24
C ASN A 61 10.96 -2.91 10.05
N LEU A 62 10.10 -3.03 11.07
CA LEU A 62 8.77 -3.60 10.88
C LEU A 62 7.85 -2.56 10.22
N MET A 63 6.92 -3.04 9.40
CA MET A 63 5.65 -2.38 9.12
C MET A 63 4.52 -3.31 9.54
N VAL A 64 3.57 -2.83 10.34
CA VAL A 64 2.32 -3.60 10.52
C VAL A 64 1.47 -3.39 9.28
N LYS A 65 0.96 -4.47 8.70
CA LYS A 65 0.09 -4.39 7.53
C LYS A 65 -1.38 -4.32 7.95
N VAL A 66 -2.10 -3.32 7.43
CA VAL A 66 -3.50 -3.04 7.75
C VAL A 66 -4.28 -2.85 6.44
N PRO A 67 -5.43 -3.50 6.24
CA PRO A 67 -6.23 -3.34 5.03
C PRO A 67 -6.92 -1.96 4.97
N ALA A 68 -7.04 -1.39 3.77
CA ALA A 68 -7.69 -0.10 3.51
C ALA A 68 -9.23 -0.20 3.44
N THR A 69 -9.84 -0.81 4.46
CA THR A 69 -11.30 -0.82 4.65
C THR A 69 -11.76 0.50 5.29
N PRO A 70 -13.07 0.83 5.26
CA PRO A 70 -13.60 1.99 5.96
C PRO A 70 -13.20 2.02 7.45
N GLU A 71 -13.18 0.86 8.10
CA GLU A 71 -12.79 0.68 9.51
C GLU A 71 -11.26 0.69 9.70
N GLY A 72 -10.50 0.29 8.69
CA GLY A 72 -9.04 0.34 8.67
C GLY A 72 -8.49 1.75 8.59
N LEU A 73 -9.16 2.67 7.87
CA LEU A 73 -8.73 4.08 7.74
C LEU A 73 -8.52 4.81 9.08
N PRO A 74 -9.48 4.82 10.03
CA PRO A 74 -9.25 5.43 11.33
C PRO A 74 -8.20 4.69 12.17
N ALA A 75 -8.05 3.37 12.00
CA ALA A 75 -6.98 2.61 12.65
C ALA A 75 -5.60 3.04 12.13
N ILE A 76 -5.44 3.18 10.81
CA ILE A 76 -4.22 3.67 10.16
C ILE A 76 -3.86 5.06 10.68
N GLU A 77 -4.80 6.00 10.68
CA GLU A 77 -4.56 7.36 11.17
C GLU A 77 -4.08 7.35 12.63
N TYR A 78 -4.73 6.55 13.49
CA TYR A 78 -4.33 6.40 14.89
C TYR A 78 -2.92 5.81 15.01
N LEU A 79 -2.64 4.68 14.36
CA LEU A 79 -1.36 3.97 14.49
C LEU A 79 -0.18 4.81 14.00
N ILE A 80 -0.33 5.52 12.87
CA ILE A 80 0.67 6.49 12.40
C ILE A 80 0.81 7.63 13.42
N GLY A 81 -0.28 8.07 14.04
CA GLY A 81 -0.32 9.05 15.13
C GLY A 81 0.39 8.63 16.42
N GLU A 82 0.63 7.34 16.60
CA GLU A 82 1.43 6.74 17.67
C GLU A 82 2.86 6.40 17.22
N GLY A 83 3.24 6.75 16.00
CA GLY A 83 4.59 6.54 15.47
C GLY A 83 4.86 5.12 14.95
N ILE A 84 3.83 4.33 14.69
CA ILE A 84 3.95 2.97 14.16
C ILE A 84 4.03 3.02 12.63
N SER A 85 5.00 2.32 12.04
CA SER A 85 5.11 2.23 10.57
C SER A 85 4.09 1.25 10.00
N ILE A 86 3.34 1.64 8.97
CA ILE A 86 2.20 0.87 8.43
C ILE A 86 2.33 0.58 6.94
N ASN A 87 2.16 -0.68 6.55
CA ASN A 87 1.94 -1.11 5.18
C ASN A 87 0.42 -1.20 4.94
N ILE A 88 -0.14 -0.28 4.18
CA ILE A 88 -1.58 -0.25 3.95
C ILE A 88 -1.89 -1.11 2.72
N THR A 89 -2.77 -2.09 2.86
CA THR A 89 -3.00 -3.10 1.81
C THR A 89 -4.42 -3.14 1.27
N LEU A 90 -4.64 -3.98 0.26
CA LEU A 90 -5.91 -4.14 -0.46
C LEU A 90 -6.43 -2.84 -1.10
N LEU A 91 -5.53 -2.03 -1.67
CA LEU A 91 -5.89 -0.83 -2.42
C LEU A 91 -6.13 -1.14 -3.90
N PHE A 92 -7.30 -0.77 -4.41
CA PHE A 92 -7.69 -0.98 -5.82
C PHE A 92 -8.16 0.31 -6.51
N SER A 93 -8.62 1.30 -5.74
CA SER A 93 -9.21 2.53 -6.27
C SER A 93 -8.37 3.76 -5.92
N GLN A 94 -8.34 4.71 -6.85
CA GLN A 94 -7.70 6.01 -6.63
C GLN A 94 -8.39 6.78 -5.49
N GLU A 95 -9.71 6.64 -5.35
CA GLU A 95 -10.46 7.28 -4.28
C GLU A 95 -10.02 6.81 -2.90
N VAL A 96 -9.96 5.50 -2.69
CA VAL A 96 -9.52 4.94 -1.40
C VAL A 96 -8.04 5.23 -1.17
N TYR A 97 -7.21 5.27 -2.23
CA TYR A 97 -5.83 5.73 -2.09
C TYR A 97 -5.75 7.17 -1.54
N ARG A 98 -6.55 8.10 -2.05
CA ARG A 98 -6.60 9.48 -1.52
C ARG A 98 -7.02 9.51 -0.05
N GLN A 99 -7.99 8.68 0.34
CA GLN A 99 -8.42 8.56 1.75
C GLN A 99 -7.29 8.00 2.64
N VAL A 100 -6.55 7.01 2.15
CA VAL A 100 -5.38 6.43 2.81
C VAL A 100 -4.26 7.45 3.01
N ALA A 101 -3.93 8.21 1.96
CA ALA A 101 -2.92 9.25 2.05
C ALA A 101 -3.34 10.37 3.01
N GLU A 102 -4.63 10.72 3.06
CA GLU A 102 -5.16 11.67 4.04
C GLU A 102 -5.05 11.15 5.47
N ALA A 103 -5.38 9.88 5.72
CA ALA A 103 -5.22 9.24 7.03
C ALA A 103 -3.75 9.23 7.47
N TYR A 104 -2.81 8.98 6.54
CA TYR A 104 -1.37 9.06 6.81
C TYR A 104 -0.93 10.48 7.19
N LEU A 105 -1.31 11.48 6.41
CA LEU A 105 -0.96 12.88 6.68
C LEU A 105 -1.51 13.33 8.04
N LYS A 106 -2.78 13.04 8.35
CA LYS A 106 -3.39 13.35 9.64
C LYS A 106 -2.69 12.64 10.81
N GLY A 107 -2.33 11.38 10.63
CA GLY A 107 -1.57 10.61 11.61
C GLY A 107 -0.22 11.27 11.90
N LEU A 108 0.55 11.60 10.85
CA LEU A 108 1.83 12.29 11.00
C LEU A 108 1.69 13.65 11.69
N GLU A 109 0.66 14.43 11.31
CA GLU A 109 0.37 15.72 11.93
C GLU A 109 0.10 15.58 13.43
N LYS A 110 -0.68 14.57 13.84
CA LYS A 110 -0.94 14.26 15.25
C LYS A 110 0.33 13.82 15.97
N TYR A 111 1.12 12.94 15.37
CA TYR A 111 2.36 12.44 15.97
C TYR A 111 3.36 13.57 16.23
N VAL A 112 3.56 14.42 15.22
CA VAL A 112 4.42 15.61 15.31
C VAL A 112 3.90 16.62 16.33
N ALA A 113 2.58 16.84 16.41
CA ALA A 113 2.00 17.78 17.37
C ALA A 113 2.22 17.35 18.83
N LYS A 114 2.36 16.03 19.08
CA LYS A 114 2.73 15.47 20.38
C LYS A 114 4.25 15.50 20.66
N GLY A 115 5.05 16.03 19.74
CA GLY A 115 6.51 16.07 19.85
C GLY A 115 7.22 14.80 19.34
N GLY A 116 6.52 13.92 18.63
CA GLY A 116 7.12 12.75 17.99
C GLY A 116 8.06 13.10 16.84
N ASP A 117 9.04 12.23 16.59
CA ASP A 117 10.00 12.36 15.47
C ASP A 117 9.51 11.56 14.25
N PRO A 118 8.97 12.22 13.21
CA PRO A 118 8.40 11.52 12.07
C PRO A 118 9.45 10.87 11.15
N SER A 119 10.76 11.07 11.39
CA SER A 119 11.83 10.48 10.57
C SER A 119 11.89 8.95 10.63
N HIS A 120 11.37 8.38 11.71
CA HIS A 120 11.29 6.94 11.93
C HIS A 120 9.96 6.32 11.48
N VAL A 121 8.97 7.13 11.13
CA VAL A 121 7.67 6.66 10.65
C VAL A 121 7.73 6.49 9.14
N ALA A 122 7.49 5.27 8.68
CA ALA A 122 7.41 4.96 7.26
C ALA A 122 6.06 4.32 6.93
N SER A 123 5.60 4.53 5.70
CA SER A 123 4.39 3.89 5.22
C SER A 123 4.47 3.61 3.73
N VAL A 124 3.82 2.53 3.31
CA VAL A 124 3.58 2.23 1.89
C VAL A 124 2.09 1.99 1.66
N ALA A 125 1.60 2.42 0.51
CA ALA A 125 0.25 2.14 0.01
C ALA A 125 0.33 1.03 -1.05
N SER A 126 0.07 -0.22 -0.64
CA SER A 126 0.11 -1.41 -1.49
C SER A 126 -1.08 -1.45 -2.45
N PHE A 127 -0.89 -0.87 -3.64
CA PHE A 127 -1.88 -0.72 -4.69
C PHE A 127 -1.83 -1.91 -5.66
N PHE A 128 -2.91 -2.67 -5.75
CA PHE A 128 -2.99 -3.91 -6.49
C PHE A 128 -3.16 -3.67 -7.99
N VAL A 129 -2.38 -4.41 -8.80
CA VAL A 129 -2.35 -4.25 -10.27
C VAL A 129 -3.06 -5.41 -10.97
N SER A 130 -2.48 -6.61 -11.01
CA SER A 130 -2.96 -7.71 -11.89
C SER A 130 -4.41 -8.15 -11.61
N ARG A 131 -4.89 -7.97 -10.38
CA ARG A 131 -6.27 -8.34 -10.00
C ARG A 131 -7.30 -7.47 -10.72
N ILE A 132 -6.95 -6.23 -11.05
CA ILE A 132 -7.83 -5.30 -11.76
C ILE A 132 -8.03 -5.78 -13.20
N ASP A 133 -6.94 -6.01 -13.95
CA ASP A 133 -7.06 -6.51 -15.32
C ASP A 133 -7.73 -7.88 -15.37
N SER A 134 -7.45 -8.78 -14.41
CA SER A 134 -8.16 -10.08 -14.35
C SER A 134 -9.69 -9.92 -14.26
N ALA A 135 -10.17 -8.92 -13.50
CA ALA A 135 -11.61 -8.67 -13.35
C ALA A 135 -12.19 -7.88 -14.53
N VAL A 136 -11.45 -6.92 -15.08
CA VAL A 136 -11.89 -6.05 -16.17
C VAL A 136 -11.84 -6.78 -17.51
N ASP A 137 -10.79 -7.54 -17.79
CA ASP A 137 -10.64 -8.32 -19.02
C ASP A 137 -11.77 -9.35 -19.15
N LYS A 138 -12.20 -9.97 -18.04
CA LYS A 138 -13.38 -10.84 -18.03
C LYS A 138 -14.64 -10.10 -18.48
N GLN A 139 -14.87 -8.88 -17.98
CA GLN A 139 -16.01 -8.06 -18.39
C GLN A 139 -15.88 -7.59 -19.85
N LEU A 140 -14.67 -7.33 -20.32
CA LEU A 140 -14.41 -6.99 -21.72
C LEU A 140 -14.73 -8.18 -22.62
N ASP A 141 -14.31 -9.39 -22.26
CA ASP A 141 -14.60 -10.62 -23.00
C ASP A 141 -16.10 -10.89 -23.09
N GLU A 142 -16.84 -10.72 -22.00
CA GLU A 142 -18.31 -10.83 -21.98
C GLU A 142 -18.98 -9.79 -22.90
N LYS A 143 -18.45 -8.57 -22.98
CA LYS A 143 -18.96 -7.51 -23.88
C LYS A 143 -18.61 -7.79 -25.34
N ILE A 144 -17.39 -8.22 -25.63
CA ILE A 144 -16.94 -8.60 -26.99
C ILE A 144 -17.80 -9.72 -27.55
N ALA A 145 -18.13 -10.72 -26.73
CA ALA A 145 -18.98 -11.83 -27.13
C ALA A 145 -20.41 -11.40 -27.51
N ARG A 146 -20.92 -10.31 -26.92
CA ARG A 146 -22.27 -9.78 -27.16
C ARG A 146 -22.32 -8.71 -28.26
N ALA A 147 -21.20 -8.09 -28.60
CA ALA A 147 -21.14 -7.06 -29.61
C ALA A 147 -21.40 -7.64 -31.01
N ASN A 148 -22.12 -6.90 -31.86
CA ASN A 148 -22.34 -7.27 -33.26
C ASN A 148 -21.45 -6.47 -34.22
N ASP A 149 -21.03 -5.28 -33.83
CA ASP A 149 -20.16 -4.40 -34.61
C ASP A 149 -18.69 -4.86 -34.50
N PRO A 150 -18.01 -5.21 -35.61
CA PRO A 150 -16.59 -5.54 -35.62
C PRO A 150 -15.69 -4.44 -35.03
N LEU A 151 -16.01 -3.17 -35.27
CA LEU A 151 -15.21 -2.04 -34.76
C LEU A 151 -15.31 -1.94 -33.24
N GLU A 152 -16.49 -2.20 -32.68
CA GLU A 152 -16.67 -2.27 -31.23
C GLU A 152 -15.85 -3.41 -30.60
N LYS A 153 -15.84 -4.59 -31.24
CA LYS A 153 -15.05 -5.73 -30.76
C LYS A 153 -13.56 -5.42 -30.72
N GLU A 154 -13.03 -4.83 -31.78
CA GLU A 154 -11.62 -4.43 -31.85
C GLU A 154 -11.29 -3.40 -30.75
N ARG A 155 -12.15 -2.37 -30.60
CA ARG A 155 -11.96 -1.35 -29.56
C ARG A 155 -11.95 -1.93 -28.16
N LEU A 156 -12.84 -2.87 -27.85
CA LEU A 156 -12.90 -3.53 -26.54
C LEU A 156 -11.69 -4.45 -26.32
N ALA A 157 -11.30 -5.23 -27.33
CA ALA A 157 -10.11 -6.09 -27.25
C ALA A 157 -8.84 -5.26 -27.00
N ALA A 158 -8.73 -4.08 -27.64
CA ALA A 158 -7.62 -3.16 -27.46
C ALA A 158 -7.52 -2.55 -26.04
N LEU A 159 -8.53 -2.70 -25.18
CA LEU A 159 -8.49 -2.25 -23.77
C LEU A 159 -7.96 -3.30 -22.80
N LYS A 160 -7.88 -4.57 -23.22
CA LYS A 160 -7.45 -5.66 -22.34
C LYS A 160 -6.02 -5.43 -21.86
N GLY A 161 -5.76 -5.67 -20.57
CA GLY A 161 -4.43 -5.50 -19.96
C GLY A 161 -3.94 -4.04 -19.82
N LYS A 162 -4.79 -3.03 -20.09
CA LYS A 162 -4.41 -1.61 -20.00
C LYS A 162 -4.97 -0.89 -18.77
N VAL A 163 -6.04 -1.43 -18.17
CA VAL A 163 -6.84 -0.70 -17.18
C VAL A 163 -6.11 -0.60 -15.84
N ALA A 164 -5.46 -1.68 -15.39
CA ALA A 164 -4.69 -1.66 -14.16
C ALA A 164 -3.52 -0.67 -14.23
N ILE A 165 -2.79 -0.64 -15.35
CA ILE A 165 -1.68 0.29 -15.58
C ILE A 165 -2.17 1.73 -15.58
N ALA A 166 -3.24 2.03 -16.32
CA ALA A 166 -3.83 3.37 -16.35
C ALA A 166 -4.27 3.82 -14.95
N ASN A 167 -4.91 2.93 -14.19
CA ASN A 167 -5.34 3.20 -12.82
C ASN A 167 -4.16 3.49 -11.88
N ALA A 168 -3.09 2.70 -11.95
CA ALA A 168 -1.87 2.89 -11.17
C ALA A 168 -1.16 4.21 -11.53
N LYS A 169 -1.03 4.53 -12.82
CA LYS A 169 -0.43 5.80 -13.28
C LYS A 169 -1.21 7.01 -12.78
N LEU A 170 -2.55 6.94 -12.70
CA LEU A 170 -3.37 8.00 -12.13
C LEU A 170 -3.22 8.10 -10.60
N ALA A 171 -3.15 6.97 -9.89
CA ALA A 171 -2.83 6.96 -8.45
C ALA A 171 -1.45 7.60 -8.18
N TYR A 172 -0.47 7.38 -9.05
CA TYR A 172 0.83 8.04 -8.96
C TYR A 172 0.77 9.57 -9.17
N GLN A 173 -0.15 10.06 -10.01
CA GLN A 173 -0.39 11.51 -10.10
C GLN A 173 -1.02 12.06 -8.82
N ASP A 174 -1.92 11.32 -8.18
CA ASP A 174 -2.45 11.68 -6.84
C ASP A 174 -1.32 11.73 -5.81
N TYR A 175 -0.43 10.73 -5.79
CA TYR A 175 0.74 10.69 -4.90
C TYR A 175 1.57 11.98 -5.00
N LYS A 176 1.98 12.36 -6.21
CA LYS A 176 2.77 13.57 -6.43
C LYS A 176 2.05 14.84 -5.96
N ARG A 177 0.73 14.92 -6.14
CA ARG A 177 -0.06 16.07 -5.66
C ARG A 177 -0.16 16.11 -4.15
N LEU A 178 -0.42 14.98 -3.50
CA LEU A 178 -0.67 14.89 -2.06
C LEU A 178 0.60 15.10 -1.23
N PHE A 179 1.74 14.62 -1.72
CA PHE A 179 3.05 14.78 -1.08
C PHE A 179 3.84 15.96 -1.68
N SER A 180 3.15 17.07 -1.92
CA SER A 180 3.77 18.35 -2.31
C SER A 180 3.03 19.53 -1.68
N GLY A 181 3.64 20.71 -1.74
CA GLY A 181 3.05 21.96 -1.26
C GLY A 181 3.11 22.13 0.26
N ALA A 182 2.57 23.26 0.73
CA ALA A 182 2.86 23.77 2.07
C ALA A 182 2.49 22.84 3.24
N ARG A 183 1.46 21.99 3.10
CA ARG A 183 1.10 21.00 4.14
C ARG A 183 2.20 19.94 4.27
N TRP A 184 2.61 19.36 3.15
CA TRP A 184 3.68 18.37 3.11
C TRP A 184 5.03 18.96 3.50
N ASP A 185 5.39 20.13 2.98
CA ASP A 185 6.68 20.77 3.25
C ASP A 185 6.93 21.01 4.74
N LYS A 186 5.87 21.28 5.52
CA LYS A 186 5.96 21.42 6.99
C LYS A 186 6.33 20.11 7.68
N LEU A 187 5.80 18.98 7.22
CA LEU A 187 6.11 17.65 7.75
C LEU A 187 7.50 17.19 7.28
N ALA A 188 7.81 17.38 6.00
CA ALA A 188 9.10 17.02 5.41
C ALA A 188 10.26 17.77 6.08
N LYS A 189 10.10 19.06 6.41
CA LYS A 189 11.10 19.83 7.18
C LYS A 189 11.39 19.26 8.58
N LYS A 190 10.47 18.46 9.13
CA LYS A 190 10.64 17.74 10.40
C LYS A 190 11.16 16.32 10.22
N GLY A 191 11.52 15.93 8.99
CA GLY A 191 12.06 14.60 8.67
C GLY A 191 11.03 13.57 8.21
N ALA A 192 9.75 13.94 8.05
CA ALA A 192 8.72 12.98 7.61
C ALA A 192 9.02 12.43 6.21
N LYS A 193 8.70 11.14 6.00
CA LYS A 193 8.86 10.44 4.72
C LYS A 193 7.54 10.39 3.96
N PRO A 194 7.50 10.54 2.63
CA PRO A 194 6.26 10.40 1.89
C PRO A 194 5.78 8.94 1.95
N GLN A 195 4.46 8.71 1.99
CA GLN A 195 3.93 7.36 1.88
C GLN A 195 4.05 6.91 0.41
N ARG A 196 5.01 6.04 0.14
CA ARG A 196 5.27 5.57 -1.22
C ARG A 196 4.13 4.67 -1.70
N LEU A 197 3.81 4.75 -2.99
CA LEU A 197 3.02 3.71 -3.64
C LEU A 197 3.87 2.45 -3.79
N LEU A 198 3.27 1.30 -3.46
CA LEU A 198 3.87 -0.02 -3.67
C LEU A 198 2.97 -0.79 -4.62
N TRP A 199 3.49 -1.16 -5.78
CA TRP A 199 2.74 -1.96 -6.75
C TRP A 199 2.66 -3.42 -6.28
N ALA A 200 1.48 -3.83 -5.84
CA ALA A 200 1.22 -5.17 -5.32
C ALA A 200 0.55 -6.04 -6.40
N SER A 201 0.72 -7.35 -6.30
CA SER A 201 0.17 -8.29 -7.30
C SER A 201 0.61 -7.94 -8.73
N THR A 202 1.92 -7.79 -8.94
CA THR A 202 2.53 -7.42 -10.22
C THR A 202 2.93 -8.59 -11.10
N GLY A 203 2.67 -9.84 -10.67
CA GLY A 203 2.79 -11.00 -11.56
C GLY A 203 1.57 -11.12 -12.47
N THR A 204 1.81 -11.23 -13.79
CA THR A 204 0.72 -11.38 -14.76
C THR A 204 -0.11 -12.65 -14.53
N LYS A 205 -1.39 -12.58 -14.87
CA LYS A 205 -2.35 -13.69 -14.72
C LYS A 205 -2.84 -14.24 -16.05
N ASN A 206 -2.64 -13.47 -17.13
CA ASN A 206 -2.92 -13.87 -18.48
C ASN A 206 -1.61 -14.30 -19.17
N LYS A 207 -1.59 -15.49 -19.77
CA LYS A 207 -0.43 -16.04 -20.48
C LYS A 207 -0.10 -15.29 -21.77
N ASP A 208 -1.06 -14.52 -22.30
CA ASP A 208 -0.86 -13.71 -23.49
C ASP A 208 -0.06 -12.43 -23.19
N TYR A 209 0.14 -12.09 -21.91
CA TYR A 209 0.88 -10.90 -21.48
C TYR A 209 2.31 -11.26 -21.12
N SER A 210 3.24 -10.34 -21.42
CA SER A 210 4.62 -10.40 -20.93
C SER A 210 4.65 -10.59 -19.41
N ASP A 211 5.47 -11.50 -18.90
CA ASP A 211 5.60 -11.77 -17.47
C ASP A 211 6.13 -10.57 -16.67
N VAL A 212 6.79 -9.62 -17.35
CA VAL A 212 7.31 -8.36 -16.78
C VAL A 212 6.43 -7.13 -17.07
N LEU A 213 5.27 -7.29 -17.72
CA LEU A 213 4.40 -6.18 -18.17
C LEU A 213 4.22 -5.09 -17.11
N TYR A 214 3.80 -5.47 -15.91
CA TYR A 214 3.49 -4.48 -14.86
C TYR A 214 4.73 -3.88 -14.22
N VAL A 215 5.86 -4.58 -14.24
CA VAL A 215 7.11 -4.03 -13.73
C VAL A 215 7.60 -2.95 -14.68
N GLU A 216 7.71 -3.25 -15.98
CA GLU A 216 8.21 -2.31 -16.99
C GLU A 216 7.37 -1.03 -17.06
N GLU A 217 6.04 -1.17 -17.02
CA GLU A 217 5.11 -0.06 -17.20
C GLU A 217 4.94 0.86 -15.99
N LEU A 218 5.40 0.44 -14.80
CA LEU A 218 5.15 1.13 -13.54
C LEU A 218 6.43 1.57 -12.80
N ILE A 219 7.58 1.57 -13.48
CA ILE A 219 8.82 2.21 -12.99
C ILE A 219 8.63 3.73 -12.98
N GLY A 220 8.84 4.38 -11.82
CA GLY A 220 8.83 5.83 -11.68
C GLY A 220 8.67 6.31 -10.24
#